data_AF-A0A944NWK4-F1
#
_entry.id   AF-A0A944NWK4-F1
#
_cell.length_a   1.000
_cell.length_b   1.000
_cell.length_c   1.000
_cell.angle_alpha   90.00
_cell.angle_beta   90.00
_cell.angle_gamma   90.00
#
_symmetry.space_group_name_H-M   'P 1'
#
loop_
_entity.id
_entity.type
_entity.pdbx_description
1 polymer ?
#
loop_
_entity_poly.entity_id
_entity_poly.type
_entity_poly.pdbx_seq_one_letter_code
_entity_poly.pdbx_strand_id
1 'polypeptide(L)'
;MLRKNTFAQLAKACLVSAVVIVGASVPDAANAQSPKPEISIGVVPVSGPVTMLIGVGGFTGGNVAVSSGTDGMLIVDDKLGAFSHQLEERLDELKSCSECDDLKFILNTH
;
A
#
# COMPACT_ATOMS: atom_id res chain seq x y z
N MET A 1 -94.86 -8.98 23.65
CA MET A 1 -95.14 -9.83 22.49
C MET A 1 -93.82 -10.44 22.02
N LEU A 2 -93.75 -11.78 21.91
CA LEU A 2 -92.57 -12.59 21.58
C LEU A 2 -91.94 -12.20 20.21
N ARG A 3 -90.60 -12.22 20.10
CA ARG A 3 -89.81 -13.27 19.38
C ARG A 3 -88.31 -12.95 19.35
N LYS A 4 -87.53 -14.02 19.53
CA LYS A 4 -86.06 -14.12 19.47
C LYS A 4 -85.59 -14.09 18.01
N ASN A 5 -84.35 -13.63 17.78
CA ASN A 5 -83.33 -14.23 16.90
C ASN A 5 -82.13 -13.24 16.77
N THR A 6 -81.10 -13.37 17.61
CA THR A 6 -79.82 -14.07 17.31
C THR A 6 -79.07 -13.50 16.11
N PHE A 7 -77.97 -12.81 16.36
CA PHE A 7 -76.63 -13.26 15.97
C PHE A 7 -75.61 -12.62 16.91
N ALA A 8 -75.20 -13.39 17.92
CA ALA A 8 -73.96 -13.15 18.65
C ALA A 8 -72.86 -13.88 17.87
N GLN A 9 -71.82 -13.16 17.46
CA GLN A 9 -70.50 -13.75 17.31
C GLN A 9 -69.51 -12.89 18.08
N LEU A 10 -69.26 -13.38 19.29
CA LEU A 10 -68.11 -13.07 20.12
C LEU A 10 -66.83 -13.58 19.46
N ALA A 11 -65.70 -13.03 19.93
CA ALA A 11 -64.33 -13.53 19.85
C ALA A 11 -63.63 -13.29 18.49
N LYS A 12 -62.44 -12.71 18.41
CA LYS A 12 -61.36 -12.46 19.38
C LYS A 12 -60.60 -11.23 18.88
N ALA A 13 -60.35 -10.27 19.78
CA ALA A 13 -59.29 -9.29 19.59
C ALA A 13 -57.96 -10.06 19.57
N CYS A 14 -57.43 -10.32 18.39
CA CYS A 14 -56.04 -10.73 18.24
C CYS A 14 -55.23 -9.43 18.24
N LEU A 15 -54.74 -9.03 19.42
CA LEU A 15 -53.65 -8.06 19.51
C LEU A 15 -52.46 -8.63 18.75
N VAL A 16 -52.27 -8.21 17.52
CA VAL A 16 -50.99 -8.36 16.84
C VAL A 16 -50.08 -7.32 17.47
N SER A 17 -49.38 -7.70 18.54
CA SER A 17 -48.21 -6.95 19.00
C SER A 17 -47.20 -6.96 17.87
N ALA A 18 -47.16 -5.89 17.09
CA ALA A 18 -46.05 -5.60 16.21
C ALA A 18 -44.82 -5.32 17.10
N VAL A 19 -44.02 -6.36 17.34
CA VAL A 19 -42.68 -6.18 17.91
C VAL A 19 -41.85 -5.52 16.81
N VAL A 20 -41.74 -4.20 16.88
CA VAL A 20 -40.76 -3.45 16.09
C VAL A 20 -39.39 -3.77 16.68
N ILE A 21 -38.68 -4.71 16.05
CA ILE A 21 -37.26 -4.93 16.32
C ILE A 21 -36.55 -3.71 15.73
N VAL A 22 -36.25 -2.73 16.58
CA VAL A 22 -35.27 -1.69 16.26
C VAL A 22 -33.93 -2.40 16.17
N GLY A 23 -33.54 -2.74 14.94
CA GLY A 23 -32.20 -3.24 14.66
C GLY A 23 -31.20 -2.16 15.04
N ALA A 24 -30.56 -2.30 16.21
CA ALA A 24 -29.43 -1.49 16.58
C ALA A 24 -28.32 -1.77 15.57
N SER A 25 -28.05 -0.81 14.68
CA SER A 25 -26.85 -0.79 13.87
C SER A 25 -25.66 -0.69 14.82
N VAL A 26 -25.00 -1.83 15.06
CA VAL A 26 -23.65 -1.83 15.61
C VAL A 26 -22.78 -1.05 14.62
N PRO A 27 -22.09 0.03 15.05
CA PRO A 27 -21.15 0.70 14.19
C PRO A 27 -20.05 -0.30 13.84
N ASP A 28 -19.89 -0.56 12.55
CA ASP A 28 -18.78 -1.34 12.02
C ASP A 28 -17.51 -0.60 12.45
N ALA A 29 -16.76 -1.21 13.37
CA ALA A 29 -15.48 -0.67 13.82
C ALA A 29 -14.53 -0.82 12.63
N ALA A 30 -14.50 0.21 11.79
CA ALA A 30 -13.54 0.34 10.70
C ALA A 30 -12.15 0.08 11.27
N ASN A 31 -11.59 -1.08 10.92
CA ASN A 31 -10.27 -1.50 11.34
C ASN A 31 -9.27 -0.55 10.70
N ALA A 32 -8.84 0.48 11.45
CA ALA A 32 -7.82 1.41 11.02
C ALA A 32 -6.50 0.64 10.91
N GLN A 33 -6.27 0.05 9.73
CA GLN A 33 -4.98 -0.54 9.39
C GLN A 33 -3.94 0.57 9.54
N SER A 34 -3.02 0.41 10.50
CA SER A 34 -1.89 1.33 10.62
C SER A 34 -1.19 1.43 9.26
N PRO A 35 -0.77 2.63 8.81
CA PRO A 35 -0.13 2.77 7.52
C PRO A 35 1.08 1.85 7.47
N LYS A 36 1.12 0.99 6.45
CA LYS A 36 2.27 0.14 6.19
C LYS A 36 3.49 1.06 5.99
N PRO A 37 4.68 0.70 6.50
CA PRO A 37 5.89 1.47 6.23
C PRO A 37 6.04 1.73 4.74
N GLU A 38 6.29 2.98 4.37
CA GLU A 38 6.59 3.35 2.99
C GLU A 38 7.88 2.65 2.58
N ILE A 39 7.82 1.93 1.45
CA ILE A 39 8.97 1.22 0.91
C ILE A 39 9.68 2.18 -0.04
N SER A 40 10.97 2.43 0.22
CA SER A 40 11.78 3.34 -0.57
C SER A 40 13.21 2.82 -0.75
N ILE A 41 13.99 3.50 -1.59
CA ILE A 41 15.43 3.24 -1.76
C ILE A 41 16.21 4.24 -0.90
N GLY A 42 17.11 3.73 -0.06
CA GLY A 42 18.06 4.51 0.73
C GLY A 42 19.47 4.49 0.14
N VAL A 43 20.26 5.50 0.48
CA VAL A 43 21.62 5.72 -0.03
C VAL A 43 22.63 5.57 1.11
N VAL A 44 23.65 4.71 0.93
CA VAL A 44 24.72 4.47 1.91
C VAL A 44 26.08 4.68 1.24
N PRO A 45 26.86 5.72 1.62
CA PRO A 45 28.22 5.88 1.15
C PRO A 45 29.10 4.69 1.57
N VAL A 46 29.92 4.17 0.66
CA VAL A 46 30.84 3.06 0.96
C VAL A 46 32.27 3.59 1.07
N SER A 47 32.85 4.02 -0.06
CA SER A 47 34.19 4.61 -0.12
C SER A 47 34.45 5.22 -1.50
N GLY A 48 35.10 6.38 -1.55
CA GLY A 48 35.41 7.06 -2.81
C GLY A 48 34.17 7.27 -3.69
N PRO A 49 34.17 6.85 -4.97
CA PRO A 49 33.03 7.01 -5.87
C PRO A 49 31.92 5.95 -5.66
N VAL A 50 32.08 5.05 -4.67
CA VAL A 50 31.18 3.90 -4.48
C VAL A 50 30.12 4.20 -3.42
N THR A 51 28.88 3.97 -3.82
CA THR A 51 27.66 4.11 -2.99
C THR A 51 26.81 2.85 -3.10
N MET A 52 26.10 2.48 -2.03
CA MET A 52 25.18 1.36 -2.01
C MET A 52 23.73 1.86 -1.88
N LEU A 53 22.86 1.39 -2.77
CA LEU A 53 21.42 1.64 -2.75
C LEU A 53 20.69 0.46 -2.11
N ILE A 54 20.05 0.68 -0.97
CA ILE A 54 19.42 -0.35 -0.14
C ILE A 54 17.90 -0.17 -0.07
N GLY A 55 17.15 -1.23 0.23
CA GLY A 55 15.73 -1.11 0.55
C GLY A 55 15.51 -0.55 1.95
N VAL A 56 14.60 0.42 2.09
CA VAL A 56 14.16 1.00 3.37
C VAL A 56 12.67 0.73 3.53
N GLY A 57 12.23 0.32 4.72
CA GLY A 57 10.83 0.02 4.99
C GLY A 57 10.32 -1.29 4.34
N GLY A 58 11.12 -1.96 3.52
CA GLY A 58 10.77 -3.24 2.90
C GLY A 58 11.79 -3.73 1.88
N PHE A 59 11.46 -4.85 1.22
CA PHE A 59 12.28 -5.45 0.16
C PHE A 59 12.06 -4.74 -1.17
N THR A 60 13.15 -4.34 -1.83
CA THR A 60 13.13 -3.63 -3.12
C THR A 60 13.78 -4.42 -4.27
N GLY A 61 14.17 -5.68 -4.06
CA GLY A 61 14.94 -6.46 -5.04
C GLY A 61 16.44 -6.58 -4.78
N GLY A 62 16.87 -6.56 -3.52
CA GLY A 62 18.30 -6.60 -3.18
C GLY A 62 18.96 -5.21 -3.17
N ASN A 63 20.28 -5.20 -3.12
CA ASN A 63 21.09 -3.98 -3.05
C ASN A 63 21.71 -3.70 -4.41
N VAL A 64 21.84 -2.42 -4.77
CA VAL A 64 22.51 -1.99 -6.00
C VAL A 64 23.74 -1.20 -5.63
N ALA A 65 24.91 -1.59 -6.14
CA ALA A 65 26.12 -0.78 -5.97
C ALA A 65 26.21 0.23 -7.12
N VAL A 66 26.64 1.45 -6.81
CA VAL A 66 26.81 2.54 -7.76
C VAL A 66 28.25 3.02 -7.69
N SER A 67 28.93 3.08 -8.83
CA SER A 67 30.23 3.73 -9.00
C SER A 67 30.07 4.93 -9.91
N SER A 68 30.18 6.14 -9.35
CA SER A 68 29.96 7.41 -10.07
C SER A 68 31.28 8.14 -10.27
N GLY A 69 31.72 8.27 -11.53
CA GLY A 69 32.93 8.99 -11.93
C GLY A 69 32.64 10.17 -12.86
N THR A 70 33.65 10.98 -13.12
CA THR A 70 33.55 12.15 -14.03
C THR A 70 33.34 11.76 -15.49
N ASP A 71 33.55 10.49 -15.80
CA ASP A 71 33.39 9.89 -17.12
C ASP A 71 32.13 9.02 -17.21
N GLY A 72 31.28 9.01 -16.18
CA GLY A 72 29.98 8.34 -16.17
C GLY A 72 29.80 7.35 -15.02
N MET A 73 28.68 6.62 -15.05
CA MET A 73 28.28 5.72 -13.98
C MET A 73 28.26 4.25 -14.40
N LEU A 74 28.66 3.38 -13.47
CA LEU A 74 28.43 1.93 -13.52
C LEU A 74 27.57 1.52 -12.32
N ILE A 75 26.56 0.69 -12.55
CA ILE A 75 25.80 0.04 -11.48
C ILE A 75 25.99 -1.48 -11.51
N VAL A 76 25.89 -2.08 -10.34
CA VAL A 76 25.86 -3.54 -10.14
C VAL A 76 24.50 -3.92 -9.61
N ASP A 77 23.83 -4.80 -10.34
CA ASP A 77 22.43 -5.21 -10.20
C ASP A 77 21.39 -4.15 -10.59
N ASP A 78 20.16 -4.62 -10.79
CA ASP A 78 18.96 -3.80 -10.87
C ASP A 78 18.03 -4.09 -9.68
N LYS A 79 17.08 -3.19 -9.44
CA LYS A 79 16.02 -3.41 -8.44
C LYS A 79 14.89 -4.21 -9.10
N LEU A 80 13.94 -4.70 -8.31
CA LEU A 80 12.67 -5.17 -8.89
C LEU A 80 12.06 -4.06 -9.73
N GLY A 81 11.47 -4.42 -10.88
CA GLY A 81 10.94 -3.43 -11.85
C GLY A 81 9.94 -2.42 -11.26
N ALA A 82 9.23 -2.76 -10.18
CA ALA A 82 8.35 -1.83 -9.46
C ALA A 82 9.09 -0.63 -8.83
N PHE A 83 10.42 -0.69 -8.70
CA PHE A 83 11.27 0.35 -8.12
C PHE A 83 12.22 0.97 -9.15
N SER A 84 12.11 0.66 -10.45
CA SER A 84 13.00 1.22 -11.48
C SER A 84 12.97 2.75 -11.50
N HIS A 85 11.79 3.36 -11.37
CA HIS A 85 11.68 4.83 -11.31
C HIS A 85 12.39 5.42 -10.09
N GLN A 86 12.19 4.84 -8.90
CA GLN A 86 12.90 5.29 -7.70
C GLN A 86 14.41 5.06 -7.84
N LEU A 87 14.83 3.99 -8.52
CA LEU A 87 16.23 3.73 -8.80
C LEU A 87 16.80 4.84 -9.70
N GLU A 88 16.15 5.15 -10.81
CA GLU A 88 16.54 6.23 -11.73
C GLU A 88 16.67 7.57 -11.02
N GLU A 89 15.69 7.94 -10.19
CA GLU A 89 15.76 9.16 -9.36
C GLU A 89 17.00 9.18 -8.46
N ARG A 90 17.33 8.06 -7.81
CA ARG A 90 18.55 7.96 -6.99
C ARG A 90 19.83 8.00 -7.81
N LEU A 91 19.84 7.43 -9.02
CA LEU A 91 21.01 7.50 -9.89
C LEU A 91 21.24 8.95 -10.36
N ASP A 92 20.18 9.70 -10.65
CA ASP A 92 20.26 11.12 -10.99
C ASP A 92 20.84 11.96 -9.84
N GLU A 93 20.44 11.68 -8.60
CA GLU A 93 21.01 12.32 -7.40
C GLU A 93 22.51 12.02 -7.20
N LEU A 94 22.99 10.88 -7.72
CA LEU A 94 24.36 10.39 -7.52
C LEU A 94 25.33 10.75 -8.66
N LYS A 95 24.88 11.51 -9.67
CA LYS A 95 25.77 12.00 -10.74
C LYS A 95 26.86 12.89 -10.17
N SER A 96 28.11 12.62 -10.57
CA SER A 96 29.27 13.37 -10.07
C SER A 96 29.61 14.61 -10.90
N CYS A 97 28.96 14.80 -12.05
CA CYS A 97 29.15 15.96 -12.91
C CYS A 97 27.91 16.26 -13.78
N SER A 98 27.79 17.49 -14.29
CA SER A 98 26.61 17.94 -15.05
C SER A 98 26.64 17.55 -16.52
N GLU A 99 27.80 17.15 -17.05
CA GLU A 99 28.03 16.88 -18.47
C GLU A 99 28.55 15.44 -18.73
N CYS A 100 28.62 14.59 -17.71
CA CYS A 100 29.00 13.19 -17.88
C CYS A 100 27.82 12.40 -18.41
N ASP A 101 28.12 11.35 -19.18
CA ASP A 101 27.09 10.39 -19.59
C ASP A 101 26.42 9.78 -18.33
N ASP A 102 25.09 9.72 -18.34
CA ASP A 102 24.27 9.37 -17.17
C ASP A 102 24.64 8.02 -16.55
N LEU A 103 24.41 6.94 -17.30
CA LEU A 103 24.64 5.55 -16.91
C LEU A 103 25.23 4.81 -18.10
N LYS A 104 26.46 4.29 -17.96
CA LYS A 104 27.19 3.63 -19.04
C LYS A 104 27.05 2.12 -19.03
N PHE A 105 27.04 1.55 -17.83
CA PHE A 105 27.13 0.11 -17.66
C PHE A 105 26.21 -0.37 -16.55
N ILE A 106 25.56 -1.48 -16.83
CA ILE A 106 24.78 -2.26 -15.87
C ILE A 106 25.41 -3.65 -15.83
N LEU A 107 25.83 -4.08 -14.64
CA LEU A 107 26.31 -5.43 -14.39
C LEU A 107 25.28 -6.19 -13.56
N ASN A 108 24.40 -6.93 -14.21
CA ASN A 108 23.45 -7.79 -13.50
C ASN A 108 24.14 -9.05 -12.99
N THR A 109 23.89 -9.38 -11.73
CA THR A 109 24.57 -10.50 -11.06
C THR A 109 23.92 -11.86 -11.38
N HIS A 110 22.69 -11.84 -11.91
CA HIS A 110 21.86 -12.96 -12.31
C HIS A 110 20.87 -12.53 -13.40
#